data_AF-A0A968RIP4-F1
#
_entry.id   AF-A0A968RIP4-F1
#
_cell.length_a   1.000
_cell.length_b   1.000
_cell.length_c   1.000
_cell.angle_alpha   90.00
_cell.angle_beta   90.00
_cell.angle_gamma   90.00
#
_symmetry.space_group_name_H-M   'P 1'
#
loop_
_entity.id
_entity.type
_entity.pdbx_description
1 polymer ?
#
loop_
_entity_poly.entity_id
_entity_poly.type
_entity_poly.pdbx_seq_one_letter_code
_entity_poly.pdbx_strand_id
1 'polypeptide(L)'
;MKHHACIAIGINQYQLLQPLSYAQEDAEALSAFLLEEAGFAADRCLLMTDASPSLWGHPTYPNRENILNLTRRLCNEQVQQG
;
A
#
# COMPACT_ATOMS: atom_id res chain seq x y z
N MET A 1 3.42 -14.57 -11.07
CA MET A 1 2.71 -13.88 -12.17
C MET A 1 3.27 -12.46 -12.24
N LYS A 2 3.70 -11.95 -13.42
CA LYS A 2 4.54 -10.74 -13.50
C LYS A 2 3.83 -9.43 -13.88
N HIS A 3 2.52 -9.44 -14.13
CA HIS A 3 1.78 -8.26 -14.65
C HIS A 3 0.77 -7.65 -13.68
N HIS A 4 0.70 -8.11 -12.43
CA HIS A 4 -0.22 -7.56 -11.43
C HIS A 4 0.54 -6.69 -10.43
N ALA A 5 -0.09 -5.58 -10.04
CA ALA A 5 0.38 -4.67 -9.00
C ALA A 5 -0.73 -4.49 -7.96
N CYS A 6 -0.35 -4.18 -6.73
CA CYS A 6 -1.27 -3.97 -5.62
C CYS A 6 -0.98 -2.64 -4.94
N ILE A 7 -2.05 -1.93 -4.57
CA ILE A 7 -2.00 -0.83 -3.61
C ILE A 7 -3.04 -1.15 -2.53
N ALA A 8 -2.57 -1.47 -1.32
CA ALA A 8 -3.42 -1.71 -0.15
C ALA A 8 -3.28 -0.52 0.82
N ILE A 9 -4.41 0.07 1.21
CA ILE A 9 -4.45 1.24 2.08
C ILE A 9 -5.40 0.98 3.24
N GLY A 10 -4.88 1.07 4.46
CA GLY A 10 -5.63 0.85 5.68
C GLY A 10 -5.41 1.99 6.67
N ILE A 11 -6.47 2.73 7.01
CA ILE A 11 -6.39 3.92 7.87
C ILE A 11 -7.33 3.73 9.05
N ASN A 12 -6.78 3.50 10.23
CA ASN A 12 -7.52 3.44 11.49
C ASN A 12 -7.59 4.82 12.16
N GLN A 13 -6.53 5.64 12.08
CA GLN A 13 -6.39 6.88 12.85
C GLN A 13 -6.56 8.14 12.00
N TYR A 14 -7.79 8.41 11.54
CA TYR A 14 -8.12 9.69 10.92
C TYR A 14 -8.07 10.83 11.95
N GLN A 15 -7.29 11.89 11.67
CA GLN A 15 -7.11 13.02 12.60
C GLN A 15 -8.41 13.75 13.02
N LEU A 16 -9.41 13.78 12.13
CA LEU A 16 -10.65 14.55 12.33
C LEU A 16 -11.91 13.68 12.41
N LEU A 17 -11.77 12.35 12.40
CA LEU A 17 -12.89 11.41 12.42
C LEU A 17 -12.70 10.41 13.56
N GLN A 18 -13.76 9.66 13.88
CA GLN A 18 -13.65 8.58 14.85
C GLN A 18 -12.71 7.48 14.34
N PRO A 19 -11.84 6.92 15.20
CA PRO A 19 -10.96 5.83 14.82
C PRO A 19 -11.73 4.61 14.31
N LEU A 20 -11.15 3.91 13.34
CA LEU A 20 -11.64 2.61 12.88
C LEU A 20 -10.85 1.48 13.58
N SER A 21 -11.43 0.28 13.61
CA SER A 21 -10.86 -0.85 14.35
C SER A 21 -10.03 -1.81 13.50
N TYR A 22 -10.22 -1.87 12.18
CA TYR A 22 -9.72 -2.99 11.36
C TYR A 22 -9.19 -2.62 9.98
N ALA A 23 -9.21 -1.34 9.59
CA ALA A 23 -8.81 -0.95 8.24
C ALA A 23 -7.34 -1.25 7.96
N GLN A 24 -6.46 -1.07 8.96
CA GLN A 24 -5.05 -1.44 8.85
C GLN A 24 -4.88 -2.96 8.69
N GLU A 25 -5.53 -3.74 9.56
CA GLU A 25 -5.48 -5.19 9.58
C GLU A 25 -6.01 -5.78 8.26
N ASP A 26 -7.09 -5.21 7.71
CA ASP A 26 -7.65 -5.59 6.42
C ASP A 26 -6.64 -5.37 5.28
N ALA A 27 -5.96 -4.22 5.27
CA ALA A 27 -4.95 -3.90 4.25
C ALA A 27 -3.71 -4.80 4.35
N GLU A 28 -3.25 -5.07 5.58
CA GLU A 28 -2.12 -5.97 5.84
C GLU A 28 -2.44 -7.40 5.42
N ALA A 29 -3.61 -7.92 5.79
CA ALA A 29 -4.05 -9.27 5.42
C ALA A 29 -4.19 -9.43 3.90
N LEU A 30 -4.78 -8.43 3.22
CA LEU A 30 -4.90 -8.45 1.76
C LEU A 30 -3.53 -8.40 1.08
N SER A 31 -2.63 -7.54 1.56
CA SER A 31 -1.27 -7.44 1.02
C SER A 31 -0.50 -8.74 1.21
N ALA A 32 -0.56 -9.35 2.40
CA ALA A 32 0.10 -10.62 2.70
C ALA A 32 -0.43 -11.73 1.78
N PHE A 33 -1.75 -11.87 1.65
CA PHE A 33 -2.36 -12.85 0.76
C PHE A 33 -1.88 -12.69 -0.70
N LEU A 34 -1.86 -11.46 -1.21
CA LEU A 34 -1.46 -11.22 -2.60
C LEU A 34 0.03 -11.53 -2.85
N LEU A 35 0.89 -11.28 -1.87
CA LEU A 35 2.31 -11.57 -1.94
C LEU A 35 2.61 -13.06 -1.80
N GLU A 36 2.10 -13.68 -0.74
CA GLU A 36 2.48 -15.02 -0.30
C GLU A 36 1.71 -16.10 -1.07
N GLU A 37 0.40 -15.92 -1.25
CA GLU A 37 -0.47 -16.93 -1.85
C GLU A 37 -0.70 -16.67 -3.35
N ALA A 38 -0.97 -15.43 -3.73
CA ALA A 38 -1.21 -15.08 -5.13
C ALA A 38 0.09 -14.83 -5.93
N GLY A 39 1.26 -14.82 -5.28
CA GLY A 39 2.56 -14.70 -5.94
C GLY A 39 2.75 -13.40 -6.72
N PHE A 40 2.24 -12.28 -6.18
CA PHE A 40 2.52 -10.94 -6.69
C PHE A 40 3.97 -10.56 -6.38
N ALA A 41 4.56 -9.73 -7.25
CA ALA A 41 5.92 -9.27 -7.06
C ALA A 41 5.98 -8.21 -5.94
N ALA A 42 6.85 -8.40 -4.96
CA ALA A 42 6.96 -7.51 -3.79
C ALA A 42 7.31 -6.06 -4.15
N ASP A 43 8.10 -5.86 -5.20
CA ASP A 43 8.44 -4.53 -5.73
C ASP A 43 7.27 -3.83 -6.45
N ARG A 44 6.16 -4.55 -6.67
CA ARG A 44 4.92 -4.07 -7.27
C ARG A 44 3.73 -4.00 -6.31
N CYS A 45 3.98 -4.26 -5.03
CA CYS A 45 2.97 -4.18 -3.98
C CYS A 45 3.30 -3.03 -3.03
N LEU A 46 2.38 -2.08 -2.91
CA LEU A 46 2.47 -0.95 -2.01
C LEU A 46 1.46 -1.12 -0.88
N LEU A 47 1.96 -1.11 0.36
CA LEU A 47 1.13 -1.10 1.57
C LEU A 47 1.29 0.25 2.29
N MET A 48 0.17 0.90 2.60
CA MET A 48 0.11 2.17 3.32
C MET A 48 -0.86 2.06 4.49
N THR A 49 -0.33 2.05 5.71
CA THR A 49 -1.08 1.99 6.97
C THR A 49 -0.54 2.96 8.02
N ASP A 50 -1.29 3.20 9.08
CA ASP A 50 -0.86 4.10 10.17
C ASP A 50 0.49 3.69 10.78
N ALA A 51 0.79 2.40 10.81
CA ALA A 51 2.05 1.84 11.33
C ALA A 51 3.03 1.38 10.24
N SER A 52 2.72 1.60 8.96
CA SER A 52 3.53 1.05 7.86
C SER A 52 4.97 1.61 7.85
N PRO A 53 5.99 0.76 7.65
CA PRO A 53 7.38 1.20 7.56
C PRO A 53 7.62 1.93 6.24
N SER A 54 8.66 2.78 6.21
CA SER A 54 9.05 3.50 4.99
C SER A 54 9.37 2.55 3.84
N LEU A 55 8.91 2.87 2.64
CA LEU A 55 9.14 2.12 1.41
C LEU A 55 9.85 3.01 0.39
N TRP A 56 10.84 2.46 -0.31
CA TRP A 56 11.64 3.19 -1.32
C TRP A 56 12.27 4.50 -0.80
N GLY A 57 12.60 4.55 0.49
CA GLY A 57 13.16 5.75 1.15
C GLY A 57 12.12 6.82 1.50
N HIS A 58 10.83 6.57 1.32
CA HIS A 58 9.76 7.51 1.65
C HIS A 58 8.84 6.96 2.75
N PRO A 59 8.33 7.82 3.65
CA PRO A 59 7.26 7.45 4.55
C PRO A 59 6.03 6.99 3.76
N THR A 60 5.39 5.94 4.25
CA THR A 60 4.19 5.32 3.66
C THR A 60 2.93 5.64 4.45
N TYR A 61 3.05 6.46 5.51
CA TYR A 61 1.91 6.95 6.27
C TYR A 61 0.83 7.52 5.31
N PRO A 62 -0.44 7.10 5.41
CA PRO A 62 -1.45 7.30 4.38
C PRO A 62 -2.06 8.70 4.40
N ASN A 63 -1.21 9.74 4.37
CA ASN A 63 -1.66 11.10 4.10
C ASN A 63 -1.89 11.31 2.59
N ARG A 64 -2.57 12.41 2.24
CA ARG A 64 -2.92 12.75 0.86
C ARG A 64 -1.71 12.80 -0.08
N GLU A 65 -0.59 13.36 0.38
CA GLU A 65 0.60 13.53 -0.43
C GLU A 65 1.26 12.19 -0.75
N ASN A 66 1.43 11.33 0.26
CA ASN A 66 2.02 10.00 0.12
C ASN A 66 1.16 9.11 -0.78
N ILE A 67 -0.16 9.08 -0.56
CA ILE A 67 -1.08 8.31 -1.42
C ILE A 67 -0.92 8.72 -2.88
N LEU A 68 -0.90 10.02 -3.18
CA LEU A 68 -0.78 10.52 -4.54
C LEU A 68 0.59 10.18 -5.16
N ASN A 69 1.67 10.46 -4.43
CA ASN A 69 3.03 10.31 -4.93
C ASN A 69 3.42 8.84 -5.11
N LEU A 70 3.13 7.99 -4.13
CA LEU A 70 3.47 6.57 -4.18
C LEU A 70 2.62 5.81 -5.20
N THR A 71 1.32 6.15 -5.32
CA THR A 71 0.46 5.58 -6.38
C THR A 71 0.99 5.95 -7.77
N ARG A 72 1.30 7.22 -8.01
CA ARG A 72 1.86 7.67 -9.29
C ARG A 72 3.18 6.97 -9.59
N ARG A 73 4.06 6.86 -8.58
CA ARG A 73 5.35 6.19 -8.70
C ARG A 73 5.18 4.72 -9.11
N LEU A 74 4.33 3.97 -8.42
CA LEU A 74 4.04 2.57 -8.77
C LEU A 74 3.50 2.45 -10.20
N CYS A 75 2.54 3.28 -10.59
CA CYS A 75 1.97 3.23 -11.94
C CYS A 75 3.02 3.52 -13.03
N ASN A 76 3.84 4.55 -12.84
CA ASN A 76 4.81 5.00 -13.84
C ASN A 76 6.04 4.09 -13.92
N GLU A 77 6.55 3.60 -12.78
CA GLU A 77 7.79 2.82 -12.72
C GLU A 77 7.55 1.34 -12.96
N GLN A 78 6.46 0.81 -12.41
CA GLN A 78 6.24 -0.64 -12.36
C GLN A 78 5.13 -1.08 -13.31
N VAL A 79 4.01 -0.38 -13.41
CA VAL A 79 2.87 -0.86 -14.23
C VAL A 79 3.07 -0.57 -15.72
N GLN A 80 3.55 0.62 -16.08
CA GLN A 80 3.70 1.03 -17.49
C GLN A 80 4.95 0.48 -18.20
N GLN A 81 5.91 -0.06 -17.46
CA GLN A 81 7.15 -0.62 -18.02
C GLN A 81 7.10 -2.14 -18.30
N GLY A 82 5.97 -2.80 -18.01
CA GLY A 82 5.77 -4.24 -18.25
C GLY A 82 4.78 -4.52 -19.36
#